data_AF-A0A239Y856-F1
#
_entry.id   AF-A0A239Y856-F1
#
_cell.length_a   1.000
_cell.length_b   1.000
_cell.length_c   1.000
_cell.angle_alpha   90.00
_cell.angle_beta   90.00
_cell.angle_gamma   90.00
#
_symmetry.space_group_name_H-M   'P 1'
#
loop_
_entity.id
_entity.type
_entity.pdbx_description
1 polymer ?
#
loop_
_entity_poly.entity_id
_entity_poly.type
_entity_poly.pdbx_seq_one_letter_code
_entity_poly.pdbx_strand_id
1 'polypeptide(L)'
;MNIRDIEQGLEQMKRIGSQDVSIELEPGTRPLSSRIVLQTTKRPPIHGVISVDDSGMKDTGKLQWNASIGIDRLFNANDVLRISANHDGAKTPSVLEG
;
A
#
# COMPACT_ATOMS: atom_id res chain seq x y z
N MET A 1 0.33 19.58 25.09
CA MET A 1 0.46 19.04 23.72
C MET A 1 1.69 18.16 23.69
N ASN A 2 1.58 16.94 23.18
CA ASN A 2 2.72 16.03 23.08
C ASN A 2 3.15 15.95 21.61
N ILE A 3 4.36 16.42 21.32
CA ILE A 3 4.90 16.43 19.96
C ILE A 3 5.05 15.02 19.40
N ARG A 4 5.35 14.05 20.26
CA ARG A 4 5.57 12.66 19.87
C ARG A 4 4.31 11.99 19.34
N ASP A 5 3.14 12.35 19.85
CA ASP A 5 1.87 11.79 19.36
C ASP A 5 1.51 12.38 17.99
N ILE A 6 1.87 13.64 17.76
CA ILE A 6 1.70 14.33 16.48
C ILE A 6 2.62 13.73 15.41
N GLU A 7 3.89 13.50 15.74
CA GLU A 7 4.85 12.85 14.85
C GLU A 7 4.42 11.44 14.48
N GLN A 8 4.00 10.63 15.45
CA GLN A 8 3.48 9.28 15.20
C GLN A 8 2.23 9.32 14.31
N GLY A 9 1.29 10.24 14.57
CA GLY A 9 0.11 10.41 13.72
C GLY A 9 0.47 10.78 12.28
N LEU A 10 1.38 11.74 12.11
CA LEU A 10 1.88 12.14 10.79
C LEU A 10 2.58 10.99 10.06
N GLU A 11 3.42 10.23 10.77
CA GLU A 11 4.12 9.09 10.22
C GLU A 11 3.12 8.03 9.71
N GLN A 12 2.08 7.73 10.49
CA GLN A 12 1.03 6.80 10.06
C GLN A 12 0.29 7.31 8.81
N MET A 13 0.00 8.61 8.72
CA MET A 13 -0.65 9.19 7.52
C MET A 13 0.24 9.10 6.27
N LYS A 14 1.56 9.30 6.42
CA LYS A 14 2.55 9.24 5.34
C LYS A 14 2.80 7.83 4.80
N ARG A 15 2.42 6.78 5.53
CA ARG A 15 2.55 5.39 5.05
C ARG A 15 1.62 5.06 3.88
N ILE A 16 0.61 5.87 3.63
CA ILE A 16 -0.39 5.65 2.59
C ILE A 16 0.11 6.23 1.26
N GLY A 17 0.40 5.35 0.30
CA GLY A 17 1.05 5.72 -0.96
C GLY A 17 0.26 6.71 -1.82
N SER A 18 -1.06 6.72 -1.70
CA SER A 18 -1.94 7.66 -2.42
C SER A 18 -2.04 9.06 -1.80
N GLN A 19 -1.27 9.39 -0.77
CA GLN A 19 -1.23 10.75 -0.22
C GLN A 19 0.18 11.16 0.20
N ASP A 20 0.38 12.46 0.33
CA ASP A 20 1.49 13.06 1.05
C ASP A 20 0.93 14.10 2.01
N VAL A 21 1.48 14.17 3.22
CA VAL A 21 0.95 14.98 4.32
C VAL A 21 2.09 15.71 5.00
N SER A 22 1.94 17.00 5.23
CA SER A 22 2.85 17.82 6.03
C SER A 22 2.12 18.54 7.15
N ILE A 23 2.89 18.97 8.15
CA ILE A 23 2.40 19.73 9.30
C ILE A 23 3.02 21.12 9.27
N GLU A 24 2.16 22.11 9.55
CA GLU A 24 2.56 23.46 9.90
C GLU A 24 1.98 23.82 11.27
N LEU A 25 2.81 24.42 12.13
CA LEU A 25 2.40 24.88 13.45
C LEU A 25 2.17 26.39 13.40
N GLU A 26 0.95 26.78 13.73
CA GLU A 26 0.58 28.19 13.80
C GLU A 26 0.14 28.58 15.22
N PRO A 27 0.21 29.88 15.57
CA PRO A 27 -0.38 30.38 16.81
C PRO A 27 -1.87 30.03 16.90
N GLY A 28 -2.27 29.53 18.07
CA GLY A 28 -3.67 29.25 18.38
C GLY A 28 -4.44 30.51 18.76
N THR A 29 -5.76 30.41 18.82
CA THR A 29 -6.66 31.55 19.11
C THR A 29 -6.77 31.89 20.60
N ARG A 30 -6.16 31.07 21.48
CA ARG A 30 -6.15 31.28 22.94
C ARG A 30 -4.71 31.38 23.46
N PRO A 31 -4.47 32.08 24.58
CA PRO A 31 -3.17 32.09 25.24
C PRO A 31 -2.65 30.66 25.47
N LEU A 32 -1.36 30.46 25.23
CA LEU A 32 -0.68 29.16 25.39
C LEU A 32 -1.29 28.02 24.54
N SER A 33 -1.87 28.35 23.39
CA SER A 33 -2.38 27.36 22.43
C SER A 33 -1.68 27.45 21.08
N SER A 34 -1.63 26.31 20.38
CA SER A 34 -1.11 26.17 19.02
C SER A 34 -2.17 25.50 18.16
N ARG A 35 -2.12 25.76 16.86
CA ARG A 35 -2.97 25.14 15.84
C ARG A 35 -2.07 24.34 14.91
N ILE A 36 -2.48 23.10 14.65
CA ILE A 36 -1.79 22.19 13.73
C ILE A 36 -2.55 22.24 12.41
N VAL A 37 -1.87 22.68 11.36
CA VAL A 37 -2.42 22.69 10.00
C VAL A 37 -1.83 21.52 9.23
N LEU A 38 -2.70 20.69 8.69
CA LEU A 38 -2.33 19.57 7.82
C LEU A 38 -2.49 20.01 6.38
N GLN A 39 -1.39 19.98 5.62
CA GLN A 39 -1.44 20.13 4.18
C GLN A 39 -1.40 18.72 3.58
N THR A 40 -2.32 18.41 2.66
CA THR A 40 -2.45 17.06 2.11
C THR A 40 -2.58 17.11 0.60
N THR A 41 -1.68 16.42 -0.09
CA THR A 41 -1.75 16.19 -1.53
C THR A 41 -2.22 14.76 -1.77
N LYS A 42 -3.31 14.58 -2.52
CA LYS A 42 -3.90 13.27 -2.82
C LYS A 42 -3.61 12.85 -4.25
N ARG A 43 -3.35 11.56 -4.42
CA ARG A 43 -3.23 10.84 -5.70
C ARG A 43 -4.38 9.83 -5.81
N PRO A 44 -4.64 9.27 -7.00
CA PRO A 44 -5.60 8.18 -7.14
C PRO A 44 -5.34 7.07 -6.10
N PRO A 45 -6.37 6.60 -5.37
CA PRO A 45 -6.21 5.64 -4.29
C PRO A 45 -6.03 4.19 -4.78
N ILE A 46 -6.18 3.93 -6.07
CA ILE A 46 -6.11 2.58 -6.64
C ILE A 46 -4.80 2.43 -7.41
N HIS A 47 -4.06 1.36 -7.13
CA HIS A 47 -2.83 0.99 -7.81
C HIS A 47 -2.79 -0.52 -8.04
N GLY A 48 -1.95 -0.98 -8.97
CA GLY A 48 -1.83 -2.40 -9.24
C GLY A 48 -0.60 -2.74 -10.07
N VAL A 49 -0.26 -4.03 -10.08
CA VAL A 49 0.84 -4.59 -10.85
C VAL A 49 0.44 -5.96 -11.39
N ILE A 50 0.88 -6.26 -12.60
CA ILE A 50 0.82 -7.59 -13.20
C ILE A 50 2.26 -7.94 -13.59
N SER A 51 2.71 -9.13 -13.23
CA SER A 51 4.05 -9.62 -13.53
C SER A 51 4.05 -11.08 -13.95
N VAL A 52 5.10 -11.46 -14.67
CA VAL A 52 5.38 -12.83 -15.09
C VAL A 52 6.83 -13.11 -14.77
N ASP A 53 7.12 -14.25 -14.17
CA ASP A 53 8.48 -14.67 -13.84
C ASP A 53 8.67 -16.18 -14.09
N ASP A 54 9.93 -16.61 -14.19
CA ASP A 54 10.32 -18.00 -14.43
C ASP A 54 10.81 -18.72 -13.15
N SER A 55 10.43 -18.21 -11.97
CA SER A 55 10.96 -18.63 -10.67
C SER A 55 10.35 -19.92 -10.13
N GLY A 56 9.41 -20.54 -10.84
CA GLY A 56 8.73 -21.75 -10.41
C GLY A 56 9.64 -22.98 -10.37
N MET A 57 9.44 -23.87 -9.39
CA MET A 57 10.17 -25.14 -9.28
C MET A 57 9.71 -26.14 -10.35
N LYS A 58 10.51 -27.19 -10.61
CA LYS A 58 10.17 -28.25 -11.59
C LYS A 58 8.74 -28.81 -11.42
N ASP A 59 8.24 -28.83 -10.19
CA ASP A 59 6.93 -29.38 -9.84
C ASP A 59 5.77 -28.37 -9.88
N THR A 60 6.03 -27.06 -9.80
CA THR A 60 5.00 -25.98 -9.88
C THR A 60 4.94 -25.29 -11.24
N GLY A 61 5.72 -25.76 -12.21
CA GLY A 61 5.77 -25.15 -13.55
C GLY A 61 6.69 -23.93 -13.57
N LYS A 62 7.58 -23.87 -14.57
CA LYS A 62 8.62 -22.83 -14.63
C LYS A 62 8.05 -21.42 -14.72
N LEU A 63 6.90 -21.22 -15.37
CA LEU A 63 6.31 -19.90 -15.59
C LEU A 63 5.25 -19.58 -14.53
N GLN A 64 5.33 -18.43 -13.88
CA GLN A 64 4.32 -17.95 -12.91
C GLN A 64 3.77 -16.59 -13.30
N TRP A 65 2.45 -16.42 -13.18
CA TRP A 65 1.75 -15.15 -13.37
C TRP A 65 1.28 -14.60 -12.04
N ASN A 66 1.49 -13.31 -11.80
CA ASN A 66 1.10 -12.61 -10.59
C ASN A 66 0.31 -11.35 -10.94
N ALA A 67 -0.81 -11.13 -10.27
CA ALA A 67 -1.59 -9.90 -10.37
C ALA A 67 -1.91 -9.39 -8.96
N SER A 68 -1.81 -8.08 -8.75
CA SER A 68 -2.13 -7.45 -7.47
C SER A 68 -2.80 -6.10 -7.69
N ILE A 69 -3.85 -5.82 -6.92
CA ILE A 69 -4.53 -4.53 -6.85
C ILE A 69 -4.50 -4.07 -5.39
N GLY A 70 -4.18 -2.80 -5.19
CA GLY A 70 -4.27 -2.10 -3.92
C GLY A 70 -5.29 -0.97 -3.98
N ILE A 71 -6.05 -0.80 -2.90
CA ILE A 71 -6.96 0.31 -2.68
C ILE A 71 -6.59 0.95 -1.35
N ASP A 72 -6.03 2.15 -1.44
CA ASP A 72 -5.69 2.98 -0.29
C ASP A 72 -6.92 3.76 0.20
N ARG A 73 -7.00 3.99 1.52
CA ARG A 73 -8.03 4.80 2.19
C ARG A 73 -9.45 4.34 1.87
N LEU A 74 -9.71 3.04 1.86
CA LEU A 74 -11.04 2.48 1.60
C LEU A 74 -12.08 3.02 2.60
N PHE A 75 -11.68 3.20 3.87
CA PHE A 75 -12.52 3.80 4.91
C PHE A 75 -12.07 5.21 5.34
N ASN A 76 -11.11 5.82 4.63
CA ASN A 76 -10.43 7.07 5.02
C ASN A 76 -9.80 7.03 6.43
N ALA A 77 -9.35 5.86 6.87
CA ALA A 77 -8.80 5.64 8.22
C ALA A 77 -7.31 5.26 8.20
N ASN A 78 -6.56 5.75 7.20
CA ASN A 78 -5.18 5.33 6.90
C ASN A 78 -5.06 3.80 6.69
N ASP A 79 -6.06 3.22 6.04
CA ASP A 79 -6.16 1.81 5.71
C ASP A 79 -5.70 1.53 4.27
N VAL A 80 -5.29 0.29 4.00
CA VAL A 80 -4.95 -0.20 2.65
C VAL A 80 -5.52 -1.61 2.50
N LEU A 81 -6.37 -1.82 1.49
CA LEU A 81 -6.81 -3.15 1.07
C LEU A 81 -5.91 -3.62 -0.08
N ARG A 82 -5.41 -4.86 -0.02
CA ARG A 82 -4.65 -5.48 -1.11
C ARG A 82 -5.27 -6.82 -1.47
N ILE A 83 -5.51 -7.02 -2.76
CA ILE A 83 -6.01 -8.28 -3.33
C ILE A 83 -4.98 -8.74 -4.35
N SER A 84 -4.53 -9.99 -4.24
CA SER A 84 -3.53 -10.58 -5.13
C SER A 84 -3.94 -11.98 -5.56
N ALA A 85 -3.60 -12.34 -6.79
CA ALA A 85 -3.78 -13.67 -7.33
C ALA A 85 -2.51 -14.12 -8.05
N ASN A 86 -2.16 -15.39 -7.90
CA ASN A 86 -1.01 -16.03 -8.54
C ASN A 86 -1.45 -17.31 -9.26
N HIS A 87 -0.83 -17.63 -10.39
CA HIS A 87 -1.15 -18.82 -11.17
C HIS A 87 0.09 -19.48 -11.78
N ASP A 88 0.13 -20.81 -11.69
CA ASP A 88 1.18 -21.67 -12.26
C ASP A 88 0.90 -21.94 -13.75
N GLY A 89 1.76 -21.43 -14.63
CA GLY A 89 1.53 -21.39 -16.08
C GLY A 89 1.88 -22.66 -16.86
N ALA A 90 2.43 -23.72 -16.24
CA ALA A 90 2.75 -24.96 -16.94
C ALA A 90 2.74 -26.20 -16.04
N LYS A 91 1.65 -26.97 -16.04
CA LYS A 91 1.74 -28.40 -15.72
C LYS A 91 2.24 -29.14 -16.97
N THR A 92 3.47 -29.63 -16.94
CA THR A 92 3.93 -30.62 -17.94
C THR A 92 2.98 -31.82 -17.84
N PRO A 93 2.33 -32.27 -18.93
CA PRO A 93 1.56 -33.51 -18.87
C PRO A 93 2.53 -34.64 -18.52
N SER A 94 2.23 -35.41 -17.49
CA SER A 94 2.90 -36.68 -17.25
C SER A 94 2.68 -37.55 -18.48
N VAL A 95 3.71 -37.68 -19.33
CA VAL A 95 3.70 -38.65 -20.41
C VAL A 95 3.54 -40.02 -19.74
N LEU A 96 2.44 -40.70 -20.05
CA LEU A 96 2.24 -42.09 -19.66
C LEU A 96 3.37 -42.89 -20.29
N GLU A 97 4.33 -43.35 -19.49
CA GLU A 97 5.25 -44.39 -19.92
C GLU A 97 4.44 -45.69 -20.06
N GLY A 98 4.37 -46.18 -21.29
CA GLY A 98 3.92 -47.52 -21.64
C GLY A 98 5.08 -48.37 -22.12
#